data_AF-A0A1I1PV78-F1
#
_entry.id   AF-A0A1I1PV78-F1
#
_cell.length_a   1.000
_cell.length_b   1.000
_cell.length_c   1.000
_cell.angle_alpha   90.00
_cell.angle_beta   90.00
_cell.angle_gamma   90.00
#
_symmetry.space_group_name_H-M   'P 1'
#
loop_
_entity.id
_entity.type
_entity.pdbx_description
1 polymer ?
#
loop_
_entity_poly.entity_id
_entity_poly.type
_entity_poly.pdbx_seq_one_letter_code
_entity_poly.pdbx_strand_id
1 'polypeptide(L)'
;MGRFVEAADRDQASFLPACLEDYVDADNPVRVIDAFIDELDLAGLGFARVQPAATGRPGYAPGTMLKLYVYGYLHQLPRSGSWSARRVAISS
;
A
#
# COMPACT_ATOMS: atom_id res chain seq x y z
N MET A 1 7.35 37.51 -7.83
CA MET A 1 6.18 36.70 -7.45
C MET A 1 5.64 36.02 -8.70
N GLY A 2 6.24 34.90 -9.12
CA GLY A 2 5.83 34.17 -10.33
C GLY A 2 4.53 33.40 -10.10
N ARG A 3 3.51 33.66 -10.93
CA ARG A 3 2.18 33.03 -10.87
C ARG A 3 2.01 31.91 -11.91
N PHE A 4 3.11 31.24 -12.28
CA PHE A 4 3.08 30.14 -13.25
C PHE A 4 3.82 28.94 -12.67
N VAL A 5 3.26 27.75 -12.91
CA VAL A 5 3.96 26.49 -12.64
C VAL A 5 5.05 26.38 -13.70
N GLU A 6 6.31 26.49 -13.29
CA GLU A 6 7.44 26.29 -14.20
C GLU A 6 7.52 24.81 -14.59
N ALA A 7 7.78 24.56 -15.88
CA ALA A 7 7.93 23.21 -16.39
C ALA A 7 9.19 22.57 -15.77
N ALA A 8 9.09 21.28 -15.40
CA ALA A 8 10.22 20.54 -14.88
C ALA A 8 11.37 20.53 -15.90
N ASP A 9 12.59 20.78 -15.42
CA ASP A 9 13.80 20.73 -16.22
C ASP A 9 13.99 19.32 -16.81
N ARG A 10 14.35 19.23 -18.10
CA ARG A 10 14.47 17.96 -18.83
C ARG A 10 15.65 17.12 -18.36
N ASP A 11 16.65 17.75 -17.76
CA ASP A 11 17.81 17.10 -17.16
C ASP A 11 17.61 16.81 -15.66
N GLN A 12 16.46 17.19 -15.09
CA GLN A 12 16.16 16.95 -13.69
C GLN A 12 15.99 15.45 -13.42
N ALA A 13 16.80 14.92 -12.51
CA ALA A 13 16.67 13.54 -12.07
C ALA A 13 15.26 13.27 -11.54
N SER A 14 14.69 12.14 -11.98
CA SER A 14 13.37 11.71 -11.50
C SER A 14 13.47 11.34 -10.02
N PHE A 15 12.59 11.93 -9.21
CA PHE A 15 12.45 11.56 -7.81
C PHE A 15 11.87 10.15 -7.62
N LEU A 16 11.12 9.65 -8.61
CA LEU A 16 10.55 8.32 -8.61
C LEU A 16 11.48 7.35 -9.38
N PRO A 17 11.74 6.14 -8.86
CA PRO A 17 12.40 5.06 -9.57
C PRO A 17 11.70 4.70 -10.89
N ALA A 18 12.42 3.94 -11.72
CA ALA A 18 11.91 3.50 -13.00
C ALA A 18 10.83 2.40 -12.85
N CYS A 19 10.89 1.59 -11.78
CA CYS A 19 9.94 0.54 -11.48
C CYS A 19 9.44 0.61 -10.02
N LEU A 20 8.21 0.14 -9.79
CA LEU A 20 7.70 -0.05 -8.43
C LEU A 20 8.54 -1.08 -7.66
N GLU A 21 9.05 -2.12 -8.33
CA GLU A 21 9.94 -3.12 -7.72
C GLU A 21 11.24 -2.53 -7.19
N ASP A 22 11.70 -1.40 -7.75
CA ASP A 22 12.91 -0.73 -7.28
C ASP A 22 12.73 -0.12 -5.88
N TYR A 23 11.47 0.02 -5.41
CA TYR A 23 11.16 0.40 -4.02
C TYR A 23 11.19 -0.78 -3.05
N VAL A 24 11.20 -2.02 -3.55
CA VAL A 24 11.04 -3.22 -2.73
C VAL A 24 12.39 -3.91 -2.57
N ASP A 25 12.98 -3.76 -1.39
CA ASP A 25 14.21 -4.48 -1.04
C ASP A 25 14.03 -6.02 -1.12
N ALA A 26 15.12 -6.75 -1.34
CA ALA A 26 15.12 -8.22 -1.40
C ALA A 26 14.61 -8.85 -0.11
N ASP A 27 14.88 -8.24 1.05
CA ASP A 27 14.47 -8.73 2.37
C ASP A 27 13.13 -8.12 2.83
N ASN A 28 12.43 -7.39 1.95
CA ASN A 28 11.17 -6.76 2.32
C ASN A 28 10.07 -7.82 2.57
N PRO A 29 9.35 -7.74 3.71
CA PRO A 29 8.31 -8.72 4.06
C PRO A 29 7.18 -8.82 3.03
N VAL A 30 6.98 -7.79 2.19
CA VAL A 30 5.98 -7.83 1.11
C VAL A 30 6.19 -9.04 0.18
N ARG A 31 7.44 -9.46 -0.04
CA ARG A 31 7.76 -10.61 -0.91
C ARG A 31 7.25 -11.92 -0.32
N VAL A 32 7.34 -12.08 1.00
CA VAL A 32 6.80 -13.25 1.71
C VAL A 32 5.27 -13.22 1.71
N ILE A 33 4.67 -12.04 1.90
CA ILE A 33 3.21 -11.86 1.85
C ILE A 33 2.67 -12.19 0.45
N ASP A 34 3.37 -11.74 -0.60
CA ASP A 34 3.02 -12.02 -1.99
C ASP A 34 3.04 -13.52 -2.27
N ALA A 35 4.18 -14.18 -2.01
CA ALA A 35 4.31 -15.62 -2.22
C ALA A 35 3.26 -16.42 -1.43
N PHE A 36 3.04 -16.06 -0.16
CA PHE A 36 2.07 -16.76 0.69
C PHE A 36 0.64 -16.63 0.15
N ILE A 37 0.21 -15.44 -0.24
CA ILE A 37 -1.18 -15.22 -0.67
C ILE A 37 -1.42 -15.74 -2.08
N ASP A 38 -0.41 -15.71 -2.94
CA ASP A 38 -0.53 -16.22 -4.32
C ASP A 38 -0.67 -17.76 -4.35
N GLU A 39 -0.20 -18.46 -3.31
CA GLU A 39 -0.40 -19.91 -3.15
C GLU A 39 -1.75 -20.31 -2.53
N LEU A 40 -2.53 -19.36 -1.99
CA LEU A 40 -3.81 -19.67 -1.34
C LEU A 40 -4.93 -19.90 -2.36
N ASP A 41 -5.68 -21.00 -2.17
CA ASP A 41 -6.98 -21.18 -2.82
C ASP A 41 -8.04 -20.30 -2.15
N LEU A 42 -8.11 -19.04 -2.59
CA LEU A 42 -9.09 -18.08 -2.07
C LEU A 42 -10.54 -18.52 -2.31
N ALA A 43 -10.82 -19.30 -3.36
CA ALA A 43 -12.17 -19.82 -3.61
C ALA A 43 -12.53 -20.88 -2.57
N GLY A 44 -11.61 -21.83 -2.30
CA GLY A 44 -11.75 -22.84 -1.26
C GLY A 44 -11.84 -22.27 0.16
N LEU A 45 -11.21 -21.12 0.42
CA LEU A 45 -11.30 -20.39 1.68
C LEU A 45 -12.60 -19.58 1.84
N GLY A 46 -13.50 -19.60 0.86
CA GLY A 46 -14.81 -18.96 0.94
C GLY A 46 -14.83 -17.47 0.57
N PHE A 47 -13.80 -16.95 -0.13
CA PHE A 47 -13.86 -15.59 -0.66
C PHE A 47 -14.90 -15.50 -1.79
N ALA A 48 -16.00 -14.80 -1.54
CA ALA A 48 -17.15 -14.75 -2.45
C ALA A 48 -16.92 -14.01 -3.78
N ARG A 49 -15.85 -13.20 -3.89
CA ARG A 49 -15.57 -12.34 -5.08
C ARG A 49 -14.29 -12.71 -5.81
N VAL A 50 -13.88 -13.98 -5.76
CA VAL A 50 -12.70 -14.47 -6.50
C VAL A 50 -12.91 -14.36 -8.01
N GLN A 51 -14.15 -14.51 -8.47
CA GLN A 51 -14.51 -14.26 -9.87
C GLN A 51 -14.98 -12.82 -10.07
N PRO A 52 -14.43 -12.10 -11.08
CA PRO A 52 -14.89 -10.75 -11.41
C PRO A 52 -16.37 -10.76 -11.80
N ALA A 53 -17.09 -9.69 -11.45
CA ALA A 53 -18.45 -9.50 -11.92
C ALA A 53 -18.45 -9.36 -13.46
N ALA A 54 -19.40 -10.02 -14.13
CA ALA A 54 -19.50 -10.03 -15.60
C ALA A 54 -19.85 -8.66 -16.20
N THR A 55 -20.39 -7.73 -15.40
CA THR A 55 -20.81 -6.39 -15.82
C THR A 55 -20.53 -5.35 -14.74
N GLY A 56 -20.13 -4.14 -15.16
CA GLY A 56 -19.86 -3.01 -14.26
C GLY A 56 -18.36 -2.77 -14.01
N ARG A 57 -18.03 -1.92 -13.04
CA ARG A 57 -16.64 -1.67 -12.63
C ARG A 57 -16.11 -2.92 -11.90
N PRO A 58 -15.00 -3.53 -12.33
CA PRO A 58 -14.42 -4.66 -11.62
C PRO A 58 -14.08 -4.25 -10.19
N GLY A 59 -14.49 -5.08 -9.23
CA GLY A 59 -14.12 -4.91 -7.83
C GLY A 59 -12.62 -5.14 -7.61
N TYR A 60 -12.11 -4.74 -6.45
CA TYR A 60 -10.75 -5.09 -6.06
C TYR A 60 -10.59 -6.61 -5.97
N ALA A 61 -9.47 -7.13 -6.49
CA ALA A 61 -9.15 -8.54 -6.41
C ALA A 61 -9.01 -8.96 -4.92
N PRO A 62 -9.64 -10.06 -4.48
CA PRO A 62 -9.58 -10.50 -3.10
C PRO A 62 -8.16 -10.76 -2.60
N GLY A 63 -7.28 -11.31 -3.45
CA GLY A 63 -5.87 -11.54 -3.12
C GLY A 63 -5.13 -10.23 -2.84
N THR A 64 -5.29 -9.21 -3.68
CA THR A 64 -4.71 -7.89 -3.46
C THR A 64 -5.22 -7.25 -2.17
N MET A 65 -6.52 -7.36 -1.88
CA MET A 65 -7.09 -6.86 -0.63
C MET A 65 -6.54 -7.59 0.59
N LEU A 66 -6.33 -8.91 0.49
CA LEU A 66 -5.73 -9.71 1.55
C LEU A 66 -4.26 -9.35 1.77
N LYS A 67 -3.49 -9.14 0.70
CA LYS A 67 -2.08 -8.69 0.76
C LYS A 67 -1.96 -7.38 1.52
N LEU A 68 -2.81 -6.40 1.19
CA LEU A 68 -2.87 -5.11 1.90
C LEU A 68 -3.29 -5.27 3.37
N TYR A 69 -4.24 -6.16 3.67
CA TYR A 69 -4.68 -6.39 5.04
C TYR A 69 -3.58 -7.00 5.90
N VAL A 70 -2.90 -8.04 5.41
CA VAL A 70 -1.79 -8.71 6.12
C VAL A 70 -0.62 -7.75 6.30
N TYR A 71 -0.26 -7.00 5.25
CA TYR A 71 0.79 -5.98 5.35
C TYR A 71 0.45 -4.93 6.42
N GLY A 72 -0.75 -4.36 6.38
CA GLY A 72 -1.18 -3.37 7.37
C GLY A 72 -1.20 -3.91 8.80
N TYR A 73 -1.56 -5.19 8.97
CA TYR A 73 -1.52 -5.87 10.26
C TYR A 73 -0.08 -6.03 10.78
N LEU A 74 0.85 -6.53 9.95
CA LEU A 74 2.25 -6.75 10.32
C LEU A 74 2.97 -5.45 10.67
N HIS A 75 2.69 -4.37 9.93
CA HIS A 75 3.32 -3.07 10.15
C HIS A 75 2.64 -2.23 11.24
N GLN A 76 1.64 -2.78 11.94
CA GLN A 76 0.91 -2.11 13.03
C GLN A 76 0.52 -0.67 12.67
N LEU A 77 0.08 -0.44 11.42
CA LEU A 77 -0.23 0.91 10.95
C LEU A 77 -1.21 1.54 11.93
N PRO A 78 -0.89 2.73 12.49
CA PRO A 78 -1.69 3.29 13.56
C PRO A 78 -3.11 3.49 13.07
N ARG A 79 -4.06 2.77 13.69
CA ARG A 79 -5.47 3.03 13.48
C ARG A 79 -5.73 4.47 13.89
N SER A 80 -6.40 5.22 13.03
CA SER A 80 -6.92 6.56 13.35
C SER A 80 -7.89 6.43 14.53
N GLY A 81 -7.36 6.55 15.74
CA GLY A 81 -8.09 6.23 16.97
C GLY A 81 -7.31 6.51 18.26
N SER A 82 -6.14 7.15 18.15
CA SER A 82 -5.37 7.61 19.31
C SER A 82 -4.57 8.86 18.94
N TRP A 83 -5.30 9.94 18.62
CA TRP A 83 -4.79 11.28 18.89
C TRP A 83 -4.97 11.54 20.39
N SER A 84 -4.20 10.84 21.21
CA SER A 84 -4.05 11.18 22.62
C SER A 84 -3.21 12.46 22.69
N ALA A 85 -3.85 13.53 23.14
CA ALA A 85 -3.25 14.81 23.45
C ALA A 85 -2.01 14.63 24.34
N ARG A 86 -0.81 14.61 23.74
CA ARG A 86 0.42 14.76 24.50
C ARG A 86 0.58 16.23 24.87
N ARG A 87 0.09 16.50 26.08
CA ARG A 87 0.40 17.63 26.96
C ARG A 87 1.88 18.00 26.83
N VAL A 88 2.14 19.17 26.27
CA VAL A 88 3.42 19.86 26.40
C VAL A 88 3.56 20.23 27.87
N ALA A 89 4.26 19.39 28.64
CA ALA A 89 4.83 19.78 29.92
C ALA A 89 6.25 20.28 29.64
N ILE A 90 6.39 21.59 29.51
CA ILE A 90 7.68 22.27 29.62
C ILE A 90 8.00 22.25 31.11
N SER A 91 8.99 21.45 31.51
CA SER A 91 9.62 21.57 32.82
C SER A 91 10.97 22.26 32.65
N SER A 92 11.03 23.45 33.27
CA SER A 92 12.16 24.07 33.98
C SER A 92 13.50 24.25 33.28
#